data_AF-A0A143QRI4-F1
#
_entry.id   AF-A0A143QRI4-F1
#
_cell.length_a   1.000
_cell.length_b   1.000
_cell.length_c   1.000
_cell.angle_alpha   90.00
_cell.angle_beta   90.00
_cell.angle_gamma   90.00
#
_symmetry.space_group_name_H-M   'P 1'
#
loop_
_entity.id
_entity.type
_entity.pdbx_description
1 polymer ?
#
loop_
_entity_poly.entity_id
_entity_poly.type
_entity_poly.pdbx_seq_one_letter_code
_entity_poly.pdbx_strand_id
1 'polypeptide(L)'
;MTDPEFAPRYPVVTGADFTTAPFGQTPSQTVGPYVHIGLLWPDGQDVVPPGTAEAITLTFTLVDGARQPVSDAMIETWQADSDGRFDHPDDPRGAVAPRVAGFRGFGRAFADARGTMTITTIKPGPLPAENDLVEAPHIDVGIFARGMLERVVTRMYFPDEAEANEIDPVLSALPADKRARLVATTVDGGYHLDIVLQNTDPDGDETPFFAL
;
A
#
# COMPACT_ATOMS: atom_id res chain seq x y z
N MET A 1 -35.24 11.22 -36.03
CA MET A 1 -34.65 11.77 -34.81
C MET A 1 -35.03 10.81 -33.70
N THR A 2 -34.17 9.83 -33.44
CA THR A 2 -34.43 8.60 -32.68
C THR A 2 -34.01 8.77 -31.21
N ASP A 3 -34.99 8.53 -30.34
CA ASP A 3 -34.99 8.15 -28.91
C ASP A 3 -33.85 8.57 -27.96
N PRO A 4 -34.12 9.33 -26.88
CA PRO A 4 -33.15 9.70 -25.84
C PRO A 4 -33.04 8.64 -24.72
N GLU A 5 -33.04 7.34 -25.07
CA GLU A 5 -33.05 6.23 -24.11
C GLU A 5 -31.64 5.67 -23.84
N PHE A 6 -30.67 6.56 -23.55
CA PHE A 6 -29.25 6.15 -23.42
C PHE A 6 -28.79 5.80 -21.99
N ALA A 7 -29.65 5.90 -20.97
CA ALA A 7 -29.24 5.54 -19.61
C ALA A 7 -30.33 4.75 -18.87
N PRO A 8 -30.02 3.60 -18.25
CA PRO A 8 -30.97 2.91 -17.38
C PRO A 8 -31.39 3.87 -16.27
N ARG A 9 -32.66 4.27 -16.28
CA ARG A 9 -33.27 5.02 -15.18
C ARG A 9 -33.79 4.01 -14.18
N TYR A 10 -33.05 3.83 -13.08
CA TYR A 10 -33.55 3.04 -11.97
C TYR A 10 -34.80 3.71 -11.37
N PRO A 11 -35.85 2.93 -11.02
CA PRO A 11 -37.02 3.49 -10.36
C PRO A 11 -36.59 4.12 -9.03
N VAL A 12 -36.91 5.40 -8.84
CA VAL A 12 -36.71 6.09 -7.56
C VAL A 12 -37.74 5.54 -6.59
N VAL A 13 -37.29 4.74 -5.62
CA VAL A 13 -38.16 4.26 -4.54
C VAL A 13 -38.39 5.42 -3.57
N THR A 14 -39.51 6.11 -3.73
CA THR A 14 -39.98 7.09 -2.73
C THR A 14 -40.49 6.32 -1.51
N GLY A 15 -39.72 6.33 -0.42
CA GLY A 15 -40.13 5.67 0.84
C GLY A 15 -38.97 5.12 1.68
N ALA A 16 -37.77 5.01 1.15
CA ALA A 16 -36.58 4.84 1.98
C ALA A 16 -36.24 6.19 2.61
N ASP A 17 -36.21 6.25 3.94
CA ASP A 17 -35.70 7.41 4.65
C ASP A 17 -34.19 7.53 4.38
N PHE A 18 -33.81 8.37 3.42
CA PHE A 18 -32.40 8.68 3.13
C PHE A 18 -31.76 9.59 4.21
N THR A 19 -32.49 9.94 5.28
CA THR A 19 -31.97 10.75 6.39
C THR A 19 -31.44 9.91 7.55
N THR A 20 -31.69 8.59 7.56
CA THR A 20 -31.23 7.68 8.61
C THR A 20 -30.44 6.49 8.04
N ALA A 21 -29.13 6.69 7.84
CA ALA A 21 -28.21 5.57 7.71
C ALA A 21 -27.87 5.02 9.10
N PRO A 22 -27.77 3.68 9.29
CA PRO A 22 -27.25 3.14 10.53
C PRO A 22 -25.84 3.68 10.77
N PHE A 23 -25.52 4.05 12.01
CA PHE A 23 -24.16 4.41 12.38
C PHE A 23 -23.22 3.24 12.10
N GLY A 24 -22.11 3.51 11.42
CA GLY A 24 -21.13 2.54 10.98
C GLY A 24 -19.94 3.24 10.31
N GLN A 25 -18.99 2.46 9.79
CA GLN A 25 -17.90 3.00 9.00
C GLN A 25 -18.46 3.78 7.80
N THR A 26 -18.00 5.01 7.59
CA THR A 26 -18.38 5.81 6.43
C THR A 26 -18.06 5.01 5.17
N PRO A 27 -19.03 4.82 4.24
CA PRO A 27 -18.78 4.10 3.01
C PRO A 27 -17.65 4.76 2.23
N SER A 28 -16.67 3.96 1.83
CA SER A 28 -15.55 4.42 1.03
C SER A 28 -16.02 4.89 -0.34
N GLN A 29 -15.24 5.76 -0.95
CA GLN A 29 -15.42 6.24 -2.31
C GLN A 29 -14.06 6.31 -2.99
N THR A 30 -14.06 6.22 -4.33
CA THR A 30 -12.83 6.39 -5.09
C THR A 30 -12.22 7.77 -4.86
N VAL A 31 -10.90 7.83 -4.81
CA VAL A 31 -10.14 9.08 -4.75
C VAL A 31 -10.25 9.90 -6.04
N GLY A 32 -10.67 9.26 -7.14
CA GLY A 32 -10.81 9.88 -8.46
C GLY A 32 -9.48 10.23 -9.12
N PRO A 33 -9.50 10.73 -10.37
CA PRO A 33 -8.28 10.98 -11.17
C PRO A 33 -7.47 12.20 -10.70
N TYR A 34 -8.03 13.04 -9.84
CA TYR A 34 -7.43 14.31 -9.43
C TYR A 34 -7.07 14.36 -7.93
N VAL A 35 -6.88 13.19 -7.31
CA VAL A 35 -6.51 13.06 -5.90
C VAL A 35 -5.27 13.89 -5.50
N HIS A 36 -4.34 14.08 -6.44
CA HIS A 36 -3.14 14.89 -6.26
C HIS A 36 -3.43 16.38 -6.00
N ILE A 37 -4.62 16.90 -6.35
CA ILE A 37 -5.00 18.29 -6.03
C ILE A 37 -5.04 18.51 -4.51
N GLY A 38 -5.51 17.52 -3.76
CA GLY A 38 -5.71 17.64 -2.32
C GLY A 38 -4.65 16.95 -1.46
N LEU A 39 -4.01 15.89 -1.98
CA LEU A 39 -3.14 15.00 -1.19
C LEU A 39 -1.66 15.04 -1.57
N LEU A 40 -1.28 15.83 -2.59
CA LEU A 40 0.12 16.04 -2.93
C LEU A 40 0.79 16.97 -1.92
N TRP A 41 1.95 16.53 -1.45
CA TRP A 41 2.81 17.20 -0.50
C TRP A 41 4.27 17.11 -1.01
N PRO A 42 5.02 18.22 -1.04
CA PRO A 42 6.32 18.25 -1.72
C PRO A 42 7.34 17.23 -1.22
N ASP A 43 7.35 16.97 0.08
CA ASP A 43 8.28 16.06 0.76
C ASP A 43 7.64 14.70 1.07
N GLY A 44 6.46 14.42 0.50
CA GLY A 44 5.64 13.27 0.86
C GLY A 44 6.27 11.90 0.77
N GLN A 45 7.13 11.76 -0.23
CA GLN A 45 7.86 10.53 -0.53
C GLN A 45 9.03 10.29 0.43
N ASP A 46 9.47 11.29 1.19
CA ASP A 46 10.69 11.24 1.99
C ASP A 46 10.40 10.84 3.44
N VAL A 47 10.21 9.55 3.72
CA VAL A 47 9.94 9.03 5.08
C VAL A 47 11.06 9.41 6.06
N VAL A 48 12.28 9.59 5.55
CA VAL A 48 13.43 10.17 6.25
C VAL A 48 13.93 11.44 5.53
N PRO A 49 14.59 12.36 6.25
CA PRO A 49 15.16 13.56 5.63
C PRO A 49 16.17 13.25 4.52
N PRO A 50 16.26 14.07 3.46
CA PRO A 50 17.29 13.93 2.44
C PRO A 50 18.71 13.92 3.03
N GLY A 51 19.54 12.96 2.60
CA GLY A 51 20.91 12.81 3.07
C GLY A 51 21.08 11.92 4.31
N THR A 52 20.01 11.29 4.82
CA THR A 52 20.12 10.23 5.82
C THR A 52 21.03 9.10 5.31
N ALA A 53 22.05 8.75 6.10
CA ALA A 53 23.12 7.85 5.68
C ALA A 53 22.68 6.41 5.37
N GLU A 54 21.65 5.93 6.07
CA GLU A 54 21.08 4.58 5.91
C GLU A 54 19.81 4.57 5.04
N ALA A 55 19.56 5.66 4.29
CA ALA A 55 18.39 5.74 3.42
C ALA A 55 18.48 4.74 2.26
N ILE A 56 17.33 4.16 1.93
CA ILE A 56 17.08 3.30 0.78
C ILE A 56 15.96 3.90 -0.06
N THR A 57 16.00 3.63 -1.36
CA THR A 57 14.92 3.98 -2.29
C THR A 57 14.03 2.77 -2.51
N LEU A 58 12.74 2.92 -2.24
CA LEU A 58 11.71 1.95 -2.62
C LEU A 58 11.01 2.46 -3.88
N THR A 59 10.81 1.57 -4.83
CA THR A 59 10.01 1.87 -6.03
C THR A 59 8.91 0.85 -6.20
N PHE A 60 7.75 1.31 -6.65
CA PHE A 60 6.58 0.47 -6.89
C PHE A 60 6.04 0.79 -8.27
N THR A 61 5.88 -0.20 -9.14
CA THR A 61 5.25 -0.01 -10.45
C THR A 61 3.89 -0.69 -10.47
N LEU A 62 2.84 0.09 -10.68
CA LEU A 62 1.46 -0.39 -10.68
C LEU A 62 0.95 -0.61 -12.11
N VAL A 63 0.43 -1.81 -12.38
CA VAL A 63 -0.21 -2.15 -13.65
C VAL A 63 -1.62 -2.70 -13.46
N ASP A 64 -2.49 -2.43 -14.43
CA ASP A 64 -3.85 -2.94 -14.49
C ASP A 64 -3.94 -4.37 -15.09
N GLY A 65 -5.16 -4.90 -15.21
CA GLY A 65 -5.41 -6.22 -15.79
C GLY A 65 -5.00 -6.38 -17.25
N ALA A 66 -4.79 -5.28 -17.99
CA ALA A 66 -4.28 -5.24 -19.35
C ALA A 66 -2.78 -4.94 -19.42
N ARG A 67 -2.07 -4.98 -18.28
CA ARG A 67 -0.65 -4.65 -18.14
C ARG A 67 -0.31 -3.24 -18.56
N GLN A 68 -1.29 -2.34 -18.48
CA GLN A 68 -1.06 -0.93 -18.72
C GLN A 68 -0.65 -0.25 -17.39
N PRO A 69 0.35 0.64 -17.42
CA PRO A 69 0.71 1.41 -16.25
C PRO A 69 -0.44 2.27 -15.73
N VAL A 70 -0.63 2.28 -14.40
CA VAL A 70 -1.64 3.10 -13.73
C VAL A 70 -1.01 4.43 -13.31
N SER A 71 -0.98 5.40 -14.23
CA SER A 71 -0.28 6.68 -14.02
C SER A 71 -1.02 7.69 -13.14
N ASP A 72 -2.23 7.36 -12.68
CA ASP A 72 -3.03 8.20 -11.76
C ASP A 72 -3.11 7.59 -10.35
N ALA A 73 -2.26 6.59 -10.07
CA ALA A 73 -2.18 5.96 -8.77
C ALA A 73 -1.47 6.81 -7.72
N MET A 74 -1.85 6.59 -6.47
CA MET A 74 -1.19 7.08 -5.28
C MET A 74 -0.95 5.89 -4.36
N ILE A 75 0.23 5.84 -3.75
CA ILE A 75 0.50 4.90 -2.66
C ILE A 75 0.71 5.67 -1.36
N GLU A 76 0.39 4.99 -0.27
CA GLU A 76 0.80 5.35 1.08
C GLU A 76 1.56 4.17 1.68
N THR A 77 2.77 4.41 2.15
CA THR A 77 3.57 3.42 2.88
C THR A 77 3.48 3.69 4.37
N TRP A 78 3.37 2.62 5.15
CA TRP A 78 3.49 2.67 6.61
C TRP A 78 4.45 1.58 7.09
N GLN A 79 5.31 1.91 8.05
CA GLN A 79 6.34 1.01 8.54
C GLN A 79 6.85 1.38 9.93
N ALA A 80 7.47 0.42 10.61
CA ALA A 80 8.29 0.65 11.78
C ALA A 80 9.65 1.27 11.43
N ASP A 81 10.37 1.76 12.44
CA ASP A 81 11.77 2.14 12.29
C ASP A 81 12.70 0.92 12.15
N SER A 82 14.01 1.15 12.03
CA SER A 82 15.01 0.09 11.89
C SER A 82 15.08 -0.90 13.04
N ASP A 83 14.59 -0.51 14.22
CA ASP A 83 14.60 -1.33 15.43
C ASP A 83 13.23 -2.03 15.63
N GLY A 84 12.35 -1.90 14.63
CA GLY A 84 11.00 -2.47 14.65
C GLY A 84 10.11 -1.75 15.67
N ARG A 85 10.27 -0.45 15.89
CA ARG A 85 9.49 0.35 16.84
C ARG A 85 8.64 1.41 16.14
N PHE A 86 7.54 1.76 16.80
CA PHE A 86 6.72 2.91 16.44
C PHE A 86 6.78 3.98 17.52
N ASP A 87 6.94 5.24 17.11
CA ASP A 87 6.71 6.39 17.98
C ASP A 87 5.21 6.69 18.09
N HIS A 88 4.46 5.69 18.57
CA HIS A 88 3.01 5.73 18.65
C HIS A 88 2.52 5.12 19.97
N PRO A 89 1.53 5.72 20.65
CA PRO A 89 1.01 5.20 21.92
C PRO A 89 0.39 3.81 21.82
N ASP A 90 -0.08 3.42 20.62
CA ASP A 90 -0.67 2.10 20.39
C ASP A 90 0.37 1.00 20.11
N ASP A 91 1.68 1.32 20.08
CA ASP A 91 2.69 0.26 20.16
C ASP A 91 2.58 -0.40 21.55
N PRO A 92 2.20 -1.69 21.65
CA PRO A 92 1.99 -2.35 22.94
C PRO A 92 3.28 -2.43 23.78
N ARG A 93 4.44 -2.19 23.17
CA ARG A 93 5.74 -2.14 23.84
C ARG A 93 6.11 -0.71 24.31
N GLY A 94 5.21 0.26 24.12
CA GLY A 94 5.36 1.68 24.43
C GLY A 94 5.96 2.51 23.28
N ALA A 95 5.55 3.77 23.18
CA ALA A 95 6.10 4.72 22.22
C ALA A 95 7.59 4.97 22.48
N VAL A 96 8.40 4.91 21.42
CA VAL A 96 9.84 5.18 21.47
C VAL A 96 10.20 6.07 20.29
N ALA A 97 10.93 7.16 20.57
CA ALA A 97 11.43 8.03 19.53
C ALA A 97 12.35 7.24 18.57
N PRO A 98 12.25 7.45 17.25
CA PRO A 98 12.97 6.63 16.28
C PRO A 98 14.48 6.88 16.35
N ARG A 99 15.27 5.84 16.01
CA ARG A 99 16.74 5.93 15.95
C ARG A 99 17.24 7.01 14.97
N VAL A 100 16.55 7.16 13.84
CA VAL A 100 16.83 8.19 12.83
C VAL A 100 16.00 9.43 13.10
N ALA A 101 16.67 10.55 13.37
CA ALA A 101 16.01 11.83 13.57
C ALA A 101 15.21 12.24 12.32
N GLY A 102 13.94 12.60 12.52
CA GLY A 102 13.03 12.99 11.45
C GLY A 102 12.38 11.83 10.70
N PHE A 103 12.58 10.58 11.13
CA PHE A 103 11.83 9.44 10.61
C PHE A 103 10.33 9.59 10.93
N ARG A 104 9.48 9.43 9.91
CA ARG A 104 8.03 9.62 10.02
C ARG A 104 7.23 8.32 10.08
N GLY A 105 7.82 7.21 9.66
CA GLY A 105 7.13 5.92 9.50
C GLY A 105 6.04 5.89 8.42
N PHE A 106 5.75 7.03 7.79
CA PHE A 106 4.73 7.18 6.77
C PHE A 106 5.27 7.95 5.56
N GLY A 107 4.92 7.47 4.37
CA GLY A 107 5.26 8.10 3.11
C GLY A 107 4.07 8.06 2.15
N ARG A 108 4.00 9.00 1.23
CA ARG A 108 2.99 9.00 0.16
C ARG A 108 3.60 9.54 -1.13
N ALA A 109 3.42 8.79 -2.19
CA ALA A 109 3.94 9.09 -3.51
C ALA A 109 2.87 8.88 -4.58
N PHE A 110 3.01 9.62 -5.68
CA PHE A 110 2.14 9.53 -6.85
C PHE A 110 2.89 8.87 -8.00
N ALA A 111 2.15 8.16 -8.83
CA ALA A 111 2.67 7.51 -10.01
C ALA A 111 3.20 8.54 -11.02
N ASP A 112 4.31 8.21 -11.66
CA ASP A 112 4.73 8.86 -12.91
C ASP A 112 3.98 8.28 -14.13
N ALA A 113 4.35 8.72 -15.33
CA ALA A 113 3.76 8.24 -16.58
C ALA A 113 3.99 6.73 -16.85
N ARG A 114 4.89 6.09 -16.11
CA ARG A 114 5.17 4.64 -16.17
C ARG A 114 4.49 3.90 -15.03
N GLY A 115 3.58 4.54 -14.27
CA GLY A 115 2.92 3.91 -13.14
C GLY A 115 3.85 3.71 -11.94
N THR A 116 5.00 4.40 -11.91
CA THR A 116 6.04 4.19 -10.89
C THR A 116 5.95 5.24 -9.78
N MET A 117 5.91 4.78 -8.54
CA MET A 117 5.97 5.59 -7.32
C MET A 117 7.32 5.37 -6.65
N THR A 118 7.90 6.42 -6.07
CA THR A 118 9.19 6.35 -5.37
C THR A 118 9.04 6.84 -3.93
N ILE A 119 9.63 6.11 -2.98
CA ILE A 119 9.67 6.44 -1.55
C ILE A 119 11.14 6.38 -1.09
N THR A 120 11.58 7.39 -0.33
CA THR A 120 12.89 7.38 0.34
C THR A 120 12.67 7.07 1.81
N THR A 121 13.21 5.96 2.31
CA THR A 121 13.00 5.52 3.69
C THR A 121 14.23 4.81 4.25
N ILE A 122 14.11 4.15 5.41
CA ILE A 122 15.07 3.19 5.96
C ILE A 122 14.44 1.80 5.98
N LYS A 123 15.27 0.75 5.89
CA LYS A 123 14.78 -0.62 6.04
C LYS A 123 14.24 -0.80 7.48
N PRO A 124 12.98 -1.23 7.66
CA PRO A 124 12.42 -1.47 8.98
C PRO A 124 13.07 -2.68 9.65
N GLY A 125 13.00 -2.74 10.97
CA GLY A 125 13.30 -3.95 11.73
C GLY A 125 12.14 -4.94 11.70
N PRO A 126 12.35 -6.19 12.17
CA PRO A 126 11.28 -7.15 12.35
C PRO A 126 10.28 -6.69 13.41
N LEU A 127 9.03 -7.15 13.30
CA LEU A 127 7.95 -6.79 14.22
C LEU A 127 7.47 -8.00 15.03
N PRO A 128 7.27 -7.90 16.35
CA PRO A 128 6.63 -8.96 17.10
C PRO A 128 5.17 -9.08 16.69
N ALA A 129 4.71 -10.31 16.49
CA ALA A 129 3.33 -10.68 16.21
C ALA A 129 2.71 -11.43 17.40
N GLU A 130 1.45 -11.83 17.25
CA GLU A 130 0.77 -12.69 18.22
C GLU A 130 1.48 -14.04 18.39
N ASN A 131 1.24 -14.71 19.53
CA ASN A 131 1.74 -16.06 19.82
C ASN A 131 3.27 -16.21 19.76
N ASP A 132 4.01 -15.17 20.20
CA ASP A 132 5.47 -15.11 20.19
C ASP A 132 6.10 -15.29 18.79
N LEU A 133 5.31 -15.03 17.74
CA LEU A 133 5.77 -15.00 16.36
C LEU A 133 6.44 -13.65 16.04
N VAL A 134 7.18 -13.63 14.94
CA VAL A 134 7.88 -12.43 14.47
C VAL A 134 7.59 -12.26 12.98
N GLU A 135 7.09 -11.09 12.62
CA GLU A 135 6.97 -10.65 11.23
C GLU A 135 8.34 -10.22 10.72
N ALA A 136 8.68 -10.65 9.51
CA ALA A 136 9.88 -10.22 8.82
C ALA A 136 9.83 -8.71 8.55
N PRO A 137 10.99 -8.05 8.33
CA PRO A 137 11.00 -6.68 7.85
C PRO A 137 10.08 -6.49 6.63
N HIS A 138 9.12 -5.58 6.72
CA HIS A 138 8.16 -5.32 5.66
C HIS A 138 7.66 -3.88 5.66
N ILE A 139 7.10 -3.47 4.52
CA ILE A 139 6.43 -2.18 4.33
C ILE A 139 4.96 -2.47 4.02
N ASP A 140 4.04 -1.89 4.79
CA ASP A 140 2.63 -1.88 4.42
C ASP A 140 2.39 -0.83 3.34
N VAL A 141 1.67 -1.20 2.28
CA VAL A 141 1.42 -0.35 1.11
C VAL A 141 -0.07 -0.25 0.84
N GLY A 142 -0.65 0.91 1.12
CA GLY A 142 -2.01 1.25 0.72
C GLY A 142 -2.03 1.85 -0.68
N ILE A 143 -2.93 1.38 -1.55
CA ILE A 143 -2.98 1.75 -2.96
C ILE A 143 -4.32 2.37 -3.30
N PHE A 144 -4.27 3.49 -3.99
CA PHE A 144 -5.42 4.25 -4.44
C PHE A 144 -5.26 4.57 -5.93
N ALA A 145 -6.34 4.46 -6.69
CA ALA A 145 -6.39 4.94 -8.07
C ALA A 145 -7.83 5.29 -8.45
N ARG A 146 -8.01 5.96 -9.57
CA ARG A 146 -9.33 6.16 -10.17
C ARG A 146 -10.00 4.81 -10.40
N GLY A 147 -11.28 4.71 -10.03
CA GLY A 147 -12.09 3.51 -10.27
C GLY A 147 -11.96 2.44 -9.20
N MET A 148 -10.98 2.56 -8.30
CA MET A 148 -10.93 1.76 -7.08
C MET A 148 -11.90 2.34 -6.06
N LEU A 149 -12.93 1.57 -5.69
CA LEU A 149 -13.93 1.98 -4.70
C LEU A 149 -13.42 1.85 -3.26
N GLU A 150 -12.48 0.94 -3.06
CA GLU A 150 -11.79 0.72 -1.80
C GLU A 150 -10.28 0.81 -2.01
N ARG A 151 -9.58 1.29 -1.00
CA ARG A 151 -8.12 1.16 -0.94
C ARG A 151 -7.78 -0.32 -0.79
N VAL A 152 -6.91 -0.84 -1.64
CA VAL A 152 -6.32 -2.17 -1.41
C VAL A 152 -5.03 -2.01 -0.63
N VAL A 153 -4.73 -2.96 0.24
CA VAL A 153 -3.49 -2.97 1.03
C VAL A 153 -2.69 -4.21 0.68
N THR A 154 -1.39 -4.04 0.47
CA THR A 154 -0.44 -5.14 0.29
C THR A 154 0.78 -4.92 1.17
N ARG A 155 1.74 -5.85 1.13
CA ARG A 155 3.01 -5.76 1.84
C ARG A 155 4.17 -5.95 0.88
N MET A 156 5.25 -5.22 1.12
CA MET A 156 6.53 -5.45 0.48
C MET A 156 7.53 -6.02 1.49
N TYR A 157 8.12 -7.15 1.15
CA TYR A 157 9.18 -7.83 1.90
C TYR A 157 10.51 -7.69 1.18
N PHE A 158 11.60 -7.90 1.91
CA PHE A 158 12.95 -7.68 1.37
C PHE A 158 13.62 -9.01 0.96
N PRO A 159 14.25 -9.08 -0.23
CA PRO A 159 14.85 -10.32 -0.74
C PRO A 159 16.07 -10.79 0.06
N ASP A 160 16.73 -9.90 0.79
CA ASP A 160 17.86 -10.20 1.66
C ASP A 160 17.45 -10.72 3.05
N GLU A 161 16.14 -10.83 3.32
CA GLU A 161 15.56 -11.36 4.57
C GLU A 161 14.98 -12.77 4.38
N ALA A 162 15.60 -13.61 3.54
CA ALA A 162 15.02 -14.90 3.13
C ALA A 162 14.62 -15.82 4.30
N GLU A 163 15.46 -15.92 5.34
CA GLU A 163 15.18 -16.74 6.53
C GLU A 163 14.00 -16.19 7.34
N ALA A 164 13.91 -14.86 7.50
CA ALA A 164 12.79 -14.23 8.20
C ALA A 164 11.50 -14.34 7.38
N ASN A 165 11.57 -14.14 6.06
CA ASN A 165 10.44 -14.27 5.15
C ASN A 165 9.83 -15.68 5.17
N GLU A 166 10.65 -16.72 5.37
CA GLU A 166 10.19 -18.11 5.42
C GLU A 166 9.30 -18.40 6.62
N ILE A 167 9.56 -17.74 7.75
CA ILE A 167 8.84 -17.95 9.02
C ILE A 167 7.82 -16.85 9.34
N ASP A 168 7.75 -15.80 8.51
CA ASP A 168 6.79 -14.70 8.68
C ASP A 168 5.35 -15.24 8.69
N PRO A 169 4.53 -14.90 9.70
CA PRO A 169 3.19 -15.48 9.84
C PRO A 169 2.22 -15.05 8.73
N VAL A 170 2.38 -13.84 8.18
CA VAL A 170 1.50 -13.31 7.13
C VAL A 170 1.87 -13.90 5.77
N LEU A 171 3.15 -13.97 5.42
CA LEU A 171 3.61 -14.69 4.22
C LEU A 171 3.27 -16.17 4.30
N SER A 172 3.43 -16.79 5.47
CA SER A 172 3.14 -18.21 5.67
C SER A 172 1.67 -18.55 5.49
N ALA A 173 0.76 -17.60 5.70
CA ALA A 173 -0.66 -17.76 5.43
C ALA A 173 -1.02 -17.81 3.94
N LEU A 174 -0.11 -17.37 3.05
CA LEU A 174 -0.31 -17.39 1.60
C LEU A 174 0.15 -18.73 0.98
N PRO A 175 -0.48 -19.15 -0.14
CA PRO A 175 0.08 -20.18 -1.02
C PRO A 175 1.51 -19.82 -1.46
N ALA A 176 2.39 -20.83 -1.54
CA ALA A 176 3.82 -20.63 -1.78
C ALA A 176 4.13 -19.84 -3.07
N ASP A 177 3.36 -20.06 -4.12
CA ASP A 177 3.46 -19.38 -5.42
C ASP A 177 3.06 -17.89 -5.36
N LYS A 178 2.30 -17.48 -4.34
CA LYS A 178 1.86 -16.10 -4.12
C LYS A 178 2.83 -15.30 -3.26
N ARG A 179 3.58 -15.96 -2.35
CA ARG A 179 4.54 -15.31 -1.44
C ARG A 179 5.61 -14.52 -2.17
N ALA A 180 6.17 -15.11 -3.23
CA ALA A 180 7.25 -14.48 -4.01
C ALA A 180 6.82 -13.14 -4.66
N ARG A 181 5.52 -12.92 -4.86
CA ARG A 181 4.97 -11.68 -5.44
C ARG A 181 4.96 -10.51 -4.47
N LEU A 182 5.22 -10.75 -3.18
CA LEU A 182 5.36 -9.72 -2.16
C LEU A 182 6.82 -9.44 -1.81
N VAL A 183 7.76 -10.24 -2.33
CA VAL A 183 9.20 -10.05 -2.11
C VAL A 183 9.75 -9.17 -3.22
N ALA A 184 10.30 -8.01 -2.85
CA ALA A 184 10.88 -7.08 -3.81
C ALA A 184 12.14 -7.62 -4.47
N THR A 185 12.54 -6.96 -5.55
CA THR A 185 13.84 -7.17 -6.21
C THR A 185 14.82 -6.10 -5.77
N THR A 186 16.10 -6.45 -5.65
CA THR A 186 17.16 -5.47 -5.39
C THR A 186 17.44 -4.66 -6.65
N VAL A 187 17.51 -3.34 -6.50
CA VAL A 187 17.92 -2.40 -7.54
C VAL A 187 19.02 -1.48 -7.01
N ASP A 188 19.62 -0.67 -7.86
CA ASP A 188 20.64 0.28 -7.41
C ASP A 188 20.06 1.26 -6.38
N GLY A 189 20.67 1.33 -5.20
CA GLY A 189 20.23 2.19 -4.10
C GLY A 189 18.96 1.72 -3.33
N GLY A 190 18.40 0.55 -3.63
CA GLY A 190 17.28 0.02 -2.83
C GLY A 190 16.53 -1.14 -3.46
N TYR A 191 15.20 -1.04 -3.51
CA TYR A 191 14.33 -2.17 -3.81
C TYR A 191 13.15 -1.78 -4.69
N HIS A 192 12.68 -2.73 -5.49
CA HIS A 192 11.58 -2.55 -6.43
C HIS A 192 10.53 -3.66 -6.30
N LEU A 193 9.25 -3.28 -6.28
CA LEU A 193 8.12 -4.20 -6.31
C LEU A 193 7.16 -3.85 -7.46
N ASP A 194 6.93 -4.81 -8.35
CA ASP A 194 5.83 -4.76 -9.31
C ASP A 194 4.51 -5.10 -8.60
N ILE A 195 3.48 -4.28 -8.82
CA ILE A 195 2.15 -4.50 -8.29
C ILE A 195 1.17 -4.68 -9.45
N VAL A 196 0.55 -5.85 -9.49
CA VAL A 196 -0.44 -6.25 -10.48
C VAL A 196 -1.81 -6.19 -9.81
N LEU A 197 -2.61 -5.18 -10.15
CA LEU A 197 -3.93 -4.96 -9.53
C LEU A 197 -4.94 -6.06 -9.84
N GLN A 198 -4.82 -6.68 -11.01
CA GLN A 198 -5.78 -7.67 -11.47
C GLN A 198 -5.13 -8.68 -12.42
N ASN A 199 -5.50 -9.95 -12.28
CA ASN A 199 -5.33 -10.93 -13.34
C ASN A 199 -6.65 -11.69 -13.58
N THR A 200 -7.00 -11.93 -14.84
CA THR A 200 -8.17 -12.75 -15.20
C THR A 200 -7.98 -14.22 -14.85
N ASP A 201 -6.73 -14.67 -14.73
CA ASP A 201 -6.36 -16.00 -14.23
C ASP A 201 -6.23 -15.94 -12.69
N PRO A 202 -7.06 -16.69 -11.93
CA PRO A 202 -6.97 -16.76 -10.47
C PRO A 202 -5.62 -17.27 -9.92
N ASP A 203 -4.90 -18.06 -10.73
CA ASP A 203 -3.55 -18.56 -10.44
C ASP A 203 -2.47 -17.71 -11.14
N GLY A 204 -2.90 -16.73 -11.95
CA GLY A 204 -2.04 -15.73 -12.57
C GLY A 204 -1.35 -14.86 -11.53
N ASP A 205 -0.46 -13.98 -11.97
CA ASP A 205 0.45 -13.16 -11.18
C ASP A 205 -0.17 -11.94 -10.46
N GLU A 206 -1.47 -11.96 -10.14
CA GLU A 206 -2.08 -10.90 -9.32
C GLU A 206 -1.37 -10.77 -7.97
N THR A 207 -1.11 -9.53 -7.54
CA THR A 207 -0.47 -9.26 -6.24
C THR A 207 -1.45 -9.59 -5.11
N PRO A 208 -1.03 -10.32 -4.06
CA PRO A 208 -1.88 -10.51 -2.89
C PRO A 208 -2.27 -9.19 -2.20
N PHE A 209 -3.55 -9.02 -1.93
CA PHE A 209 -4.10 -7.90 -1.16
C PHE A 209 -4.79 -8.40 0.10
N PHE A 210 -4.69 -7.62 1.18
CA PHE A 210 -5.19 -7.95 2.51
C PHE A 210 -6.37 -7.05 2.89
N ALA A 211 -7.34 -7.64 3.58
CA ALA A 211 -8.36 -6.90 4.30
C ALA A 211 -7.80 -6.57 5.69
N LEU A 212 -7.50 -5.30 5.92
CA LEU A 212 -7.03 -4.75 7.19
C LEU A 212 -8.04 -3.72 7.71
#